data_AF-A0A7C6RID6-F1
#
_entry.id   AF-A0A7C6RID6-F1
#
_cell.length_a   1.000
_cell.length_b   1.000
_cell.length_c   1.000
_cell.angle_alpha   90.00
_cell.angle_beta   90.00
_cell.angle_gamma   90.00
#
_symmetry.space_group_name_H-M   'P 1'
#
loop_
_entity.id
_entity.type
_entity.pdbx_description
1 polymer ?
#
loop_
_entity_poly.entity_id
_entity_poly.type
_entity_poly.pdbx_seq_one_letter_code
_entity_poly.pdbx_strand_id
1 'polypeptide(L)'
;MVNNEIVQKLWNLCDVLRDDGINYSDYVTELVLLLFIKMEHENTQSGVLSGHKLPAGARWPDIARLSGLNLLNHYRATLLELSKSTDPLLAAIYADAQTRLKEPRHLEQLVKSIDAIDWFSARRDGLGDLYEGLLEKNATETKSGAGQYFTPRPLIDTIVALIDPKPGETIQDPAAGTAGFLIAADAHIKARTDDLYDLTEAQRSFQRNKAFIGMELVPGTRRLALMNCLLHGMEGDAEGVVHLGNTLGGAGADLPKSDVILSNPPFGTARGGGGPTRDDFTFSTSNKQLAFVQHIVRHLRDGGRAAVVLPDNVLFESGVGTEIRRDLMDKCNLHTVLRLPTGIFYAQGVKTNVLFFDKVGQHAEGGTQEVWVYDLRANMPRFGKRTPLTRAHFADFEAAFNASPRIDQGEQGRFRRFSRDWIRERGDSLDIAWLKDDSAEDAADLPEPAELAREAMGELEAALAELRALMAELGEGVE
;
A
#
# COMPACT_ATOMS: atom_id res chain seq x y z
N MET A 1 -0.46 25.76 -7.85
CA MET A 1 -1.13 26.08 -9.14
C MET A 1 -0.36 25.58 -10.37
N VAL A 2 0.98 25.42 -10.30
CA VAL A 2 1.82 24.90 -11.41
C VAL A 2 1.70 23.37 -11.61
N ASN A 3 1.51 22.61 -10.53
CA ASN A 3 1.41 21.13 -10.54
C ASN A 3 0.32 20.55 -11.46
N ASN A 4 -0.75 21.31 -11.71
CA ASN A 4 -1.88 20.79 -12.47
C ASN A 4 -1.58 20.69 -13.98
N GLU A 5 -0.71 21.55 -14.54
CA GLU A 5 -0.44 21.53 -15.99
C GLU A 5 0.45 20.36 -16.44
N ILE A 6 1.47 20.00 -15.66
CA ILE A 6 2.37 18.88 -15.99
C ILE A 6 1.63 17.54 -15.84
N VAL A 7 0.87 17.36 -14.75
CA VAL A 7 -0.01 16.19 -14.56
C VAL A 7 -0.99 16.10 -15.71
N GLN A 8 -1.66 17.20 -16.06
CA GLN A 8 -2.61 17.18 -17.15
C GLN A 8 -1.94 16.85 -18.48
N LYS A 9 -0.70 17.33 -18.74
CA LYS A 9 0.06 16.95 -19.95
C LYS A 9 0.41 15.48 -19.98
N LEU A 10 1.03 14.93 -18.93
CA LEU A 10 1.37 13.50 -18.86
C LEU A 10 0.10 12.64 -18.92
N TRP A 11 -0.96 13.07 -18.23
CA TRP A 11 -2.23 12.36 -18.24
C TRP A 11 -2.95 12.41 -19.59
N ASN A 12 -2.96 13.55 -20.28
CA ASN A 12 -3.51 13.66 -21.63
C ASN A 12 -2.78 12.73 -22.61
N LEU A 13 -1.47 12.49 -22.42
CA LEU A 13 -0.75 11.49 -23.22
C LEU A 13 -1.26 10.07 -22.94
N CYS A 14 -1.56 9.74 -21.68
CA CYS A 14 -2.15 8.45 -21.34
C CYS A 14 -3.48 8.22 -22.07
N ASP A 15 -4.35 9.24 -22.14
CA ASP A 15 -5.64 9.12 -22.81
C ASP A 15 -5.48 8.87 -24.32
N VAL A 16 -4.51 9.52 -24.97
CA VAL A 16 -4.18 9.29 -26.39
C VAL A 16 -3.67 7.86 -26.62
N LEU A 17 -2.91 7.30 -25.68
CA LEU A 17 -2.35 5.94 -25.79
C LEU A 17 -3.40 4.86 -25.55
N ARG A 18 -4.47 5.18 -24.82
CA ARG A 18 -5.57 4.26 -24.54
C ARG A 18 -6.33 3.85 -25.80
N ASP A 19 -6.49 4.78 -26.74
CA ASP A 19 -7.18 4.52 -28.01
C ASP A 19 -6.42 3.51 -28.89
N ASP A 20 -5.11 3.34 -28.65
CA ASP A 20 -4.24 2.35 -29.33
C ASP A 20 -4.04 1.06 -28.50
N GLY A 21 -4.85 0.85 -27.46
CA GLY A 21 -4.89 -0.39 -26.69
C GLY A 21 -3.85 -0.52 -25.57
N ILE A 22 -3.20 0.59 -25.18
CA ILE A 22 -2.32 0.64 -24.00
C ILE A 22 -3.17 0.90 -22.77
N ASN A 23 -3.12 0.02 -21.77
CA ASN A 23 -3.82 0.24 -20.49
C ASN A 23 -3.02 1.20 -19.59
N TYR A 24 -3.66 1.71 -18.53
CA TYR A 24 -3.00 2.65 -17.61
C TYR A 24 -1.78 2.06 -16.90
N SER A 25 -1.76 0.75 -16.61
CA SER A 25 -0.63 0.08 -15.95
C SER A 25 0.61 0.03 -16.85
N ASP A 26 0.41 -0.31 -18.11
CA ASP A 26 1.45 -0.29 -19.13
C ASP A 26 1.95 1.15 -19.33
N TYR A 27 1.05 2.15 -19.40
CA TYR A 27 1.46 3.55 -19.51
C TYR A 27 2.33 4.02 -18.34
N VAL A 28 1.90 3.78 -17.10
CA VAL A 28 2.68 4.15 -15.91
C VAL A 28 4.04 3.45 -15.95
N THR A 29 4.08 2.20 -16.39
CA THR A 29 5.35 1.46 -16.55
C THR A 29 6.26 2.12 -17.58
N GLU A 30 5.76 2.50 -18.77
CA GLU A 30 6.56 3.22 -19.78
C GLU A 30 7.11 4.54 -19.23
N LEU A 31 6.25 5.28 -18.53
CA LEU A 31 6.63 6.55 -17.92
C LEU A 31 7.78 6.34 -16.93
N VAL A 32 7.67 5.36 -16.02
CA VAL A 32 8.73 5.04 -15.05
C VAL A 32 10.06 4.70 -15.72
N LEU A 33 10.03 3.84 -16.74
CA LEU A 33 11.24 3.40 -17.42
C LEU A 33 12.00 4.56 -18.08
N LEU A 34 11.27 5.48 -18.73
CA LEU A 34 11.86 6.66 -19.36
C LEU A 34 12.26 7.73 -18.33
N LEU A 35 11.42 7.96 -17.32
CA LEU A 35 11.67 8.95 -16.29
C LEU A 35 12.94 8.62 -15.51
N PHE A 36 13.23 7.36 -15.24
CA PHE A 36 14.47 6.99 -14.58
C PHE A 36 15.71 7.37 -15.41
N ILE A 37 15.69 7.10 -16.73
CA ILE A 37 16.77 7.50 -17.64
C ILE A 37 16.94 9.03 -17.64
N LYS A 38 15.83 9.76 -17.68
CA LYS A 38 15.85 11.23 -17.61
C LYS A 38 16.39 11.72 -16.27
N MET A 39 15.94 11.17 -15.16
CA MET A 39 16.37 11.60 -13.82
C MET A 39 17.85 11.35 -13.58
N GLU A 40 18.39 10.23 -14.04
CA GLU A 40 19.83 9.96 -13.98
C GLU A 40 20.63 11.03 -14.75
N HIS A 41 20.15 11.40 -15.94
CA HIS A 41 20.76 12.45 -16.73
C HIS A 41 20.72 13.80 -16.00
N GLU A 42 19.57 14.23 -15.51
CA GLU A 42 19.41 15.49 -14.76
C GLU A 42 20.26 15.53 -13.48
N ASN A 43 20.34 14.42 -12.74
CA ASN A 43 21.19 14.29 -11.55
C ASN A 43 22.68 14.41 -11.89
N THR A 44 23.09 13.89 -13.04
CA THR A 44 24.49 13.98 -13.48
C THR A 44 24.80 15.40 -13.94
N GLN A 45 23.91 16.05 -14.69
CA GLN A 45 24.08 17.44 -15.14
C GLN A 45 24.11 18.45 -13.99
N SER A 46 23.32 18.20 -12.94
CA SER A 46 23.31 19.05 -11.73
C SER A 46 24.45 18.76 -10.75
N GLY A 47 25.28 17.74 -11.00
CA GLY A 47 26.39 17.35 -10.13
C GLY A 47 25.98 16.60 -8.86
N VAL A 48 24.70 16.20 -8.74
CA VAL A 48 24.22 15.32 -7.66
C VAL A 48 24.84 13.94 -7.79
N LEU A 49 24.91 13.41 -9.02
CA LEU A 49 25.68 12.21 -9.32
C LEU A 49 27.08 12.62 -9.81
N SER A 50 28.10 12.01 -9.23
CA SER A 50 29.51 12.22 -9.62
C SER A 50 29.82 11.71 -11.03
N GLY A 51 28.95 10.88 -11.60
CA GLY A 51 29.03 10.39 -12.96
C GLY A 51 27.80 9.58 -13.34
N HIS A 52 27.74 9.21 -14.62
CA HIS A 52 26.64 8.41 -15.12
C HIS A 52 26.67 6.98 -14.54
N LYS A 53 25.54 6.54 -14.01
CA LYS A 53 25.28 5.15 -13.66
C LYS A 53 24.86 4.33 -14.89
N LEU A 54 24.26 4.99 -15.89
CA LEU A 54 23.82 4.32 -17.12
C LEU A 54 24.99 4.14 -18.12
N PRO A 55 25.09 2.97 -18.78
CA PRO A 55 26.12 2.73 -19.78
C PRO A 55 25.98 3.68 -20.98
N ALA A 56 27.08 3.92 -21.69
CA ALA A 56 27.05 4.72 -22.91
C ALA A 56 26.13 4.06 -23.95
N GLY A 57 25.30 4.85 -24.65
CA GLY A 57 24.28 4.33 -25.57
C GLY A 57 22.95 3.98 -24.90
N ALA A 58 22.84 4.09 -23.57
CA ALA A 58 21.61 3.91 -22.81
C ALA A 58 21.20 5.16 -22.01
N ARG A 59 21.74 6.34 -22.38
CA ARG A 59 21.53 7.60 -21.67
C ARG A 59 20.44 8.43 -22.34
N TRP A 60 19.88 9.38 -21.60
CA TRP A 60 18.81 10.24 -22.12
C TRP A 60 19.12 10.89 -23.49
N PRO A 61 20.31 11.48 -23.73
CA PRO A 61 20.61 12.09 -25.03
C PRO A 61 20.67 11.08 -26.19
N ASP A 62 20.99 9.81 -25.91
CA ASP A 62 21.03 8.76 -26.92
C ASP A 62 19.63 8.41 -27.43
N ILE A 63 18.62 8.53 -26.56
CA ILE A 63 17.19 8.33 -26.86
C ILE A 63 16.58 9.61 -27.45
N ALA A 64 16.74 10.74 -26.76
CA ALA A 64 16.02 12.00 -27.06
C ALA A 64 16.32 12.58 -28.45
N ARG A 65 17.48 12.25 -29.04
CA ARG A 65 17.86 12.69 -30.40
C ARG A 65 17.27 11.87 -31.53
N LEU A 66 16.70 10.69 -31.24
CA LEU A 66 16.18 9.77 -32.23
C LEU A 66 14.69 10.02 -32.49
N SER A 67 14.19 9.55 -33.63
CA SER A 67 12.77 9.63 -34.00
C SER A 67 12.29 8.39 -34.74
N GLY A 68 10.97 8.23 -34.84
CA GLY A 68 10.34 7.13 -35.58
C GLY A 68 10.86 5.73 -35.20
N LEU A 69 11.00 4.84 -36.19
CA LEU A 69 11.43 3.45 -35.95
C LEU A 69 12.82 3.32 -35.33
N ASN A 70 13.72 4.28 -35.60
CA ASN A 70 15.06 4.28 -35.00
C ASN A 70 14.98 4.48 -33.49
N LEU A 71 14.14 5.41 -33.03
CA LEU A 71 13.89 5.62 -31.61
C LEU A 71 13.31 4.35 -30.96
N LEU A 72 12.26 3.77 -31.55
CA LEU A 72 11.60 2.59 -30.98
C LEU A 72 12.53 1.37 -30.89
N ASN A 73 13.31 1.11 -31.95
CA ASN A 73 14.27 0.00 -31.95
C ASN A 73 15.42 0.25 -30.97
N HIS A 74 15.91 1.48 -30.89
CA HIS A 74 16.95 1.84 -29.92
C HIS A 74 16.45 1.69 -28.49
N TYR A 75 15.26 2.22 -28.16
CA TYR A 75 14.66 2.10 -26.84
C TYR A 75 14.48 0.64 -26.41
N ARG A 76 14.02 -0.24 -27.31
CA ARG A 76 13.96 -1.69 -27.04
C ARG A 76 15.33 -2.29 -26.72
N ALA A 77 16.36 -1.91 -27.47
CA ALA A 77 17.73 -2.36 -27.20
C ALA A 77 18.27 -1.78 -25.88
N THR A 78 17.97 -0.53 -25.56
CA THR A 78 18.31 0.11 -24.29
C THR A 78 17.69 -0.64 -23.11
N LEU A 79 16.39 -0.95 -23.15
CA LEU A 79 15.73 -1.70 -22.07
C LEU A 79 16.37 -3.08 -21.85
N LEU A 80 16.70 -3.79 -22.95
CA LEU A 80 17.38 -5.08 -22.89
C LEU A 80 18.81 -4.97 -22.34
N GLU A 81 19.50 -3.87 -22.59
CA GLU A 81 20.83 -3.66 -22.04
C GLU A 81 20.76 -3.32 -20.55
N LEU A 82 19.85 -2.44 -20.15
CA LEU A 82 19.65 -2.06 -18.76
C LEU A 82 19.16 -3.23 -17.90
N SER A 83 18.37 -4.15 -18.47
CA SER A 83 17.94 -5.37 -17.76
C SER A 83 19.09 -6.32 -17.43
N LYS A 84 20.28 -6.13 -18.00
CA LYS A 84 21.49 -6.92 -17.73
C LYS A 84 22.47 -6.21 -16.79
N SER A 85 22.10 -5.04 -16.26
CA SER A 85 22.96 -4.29 -15.36
C SER A 85 23.33 -5.11 -14.13
N THR A 86 24.58 -4.94 -13.67
CA THR A 86 25.06 -5.52 -12.40
C THR A 86 24.85 -4.57 -11.21
N ASP A 87 24.43 -3.32 -11.46
CA ASP A 87 24.00 -2.39 -10.41
C ASP A 87 22.63 -2.86 -9.87
N PRO A 88 22.48 -3.11 -8.55
CA PRO A 88 21.27 -3.71 -8.02
C PRO A 88 20.01 -2.85 -8.19
N LEU A 89 20.15 -1.51 -8.14
CA LEU A 89 19.03 -0.60 -8.34
C LEU A 89 18.60 -0.56 -9.82
N LEU A 90 19.55 -0.50 -10.75
CA LEU A 90 19.25 -0.59 -12.18
C LEU A 90 18.65 -1.95 -12.54
N ALA A 91 19.21 -3.04 -12.00
CA ALA A 91 18.69 -4.39 -12.20
C ALA A 91 17.24 -4.48 -11.66
N ALA A 92 16.96 -3.89 -10.50
CA ALA A 92 15.63 -3.84 -9.93
C ALA A 92 14.62 -3.10 -10.81
N ILE A 93 15.01 -1.94 -11.35
CA ILE A 93 14.13 -1.09 -12.14
C ILE A 93 13.89 -1.69 -13.53
N TYR A 94 14.92 -2.25 -14.16
CA TYR A 94 14.87 -2.74 -15.53
C TYR A 94 14.71 -4.26 -15.67
N ALA A 95 14.56 -5.01 -14.58
CA ALA A 95 14.26 -6.44 -14.60
C ALA A 95 13.06 -6.72 -15.51
N ASP A 96 13.25 -7.54 -16.54
CA ASP A 96 12.24 -7.88 -17.56
C ASP A 96 11.53 -6.66 -18.19
N ALA A 97 12.20 -5.51 -18.24
CA ALA A 97 11.63 -4.32 -18.85
C ALA A 97 11.42 -4.51 -20.36
N GLN A 98 10.18 -4.32 -20.80
CA GLN A 98 9.80 -4.37 -22.20
C GLN A 98 8.81 -3.25 -22.47
N THR A 99 8.99 -2.57 -23.60
CA THR A 99 8.01 -1.56 -24.01
C THR A 99 6.78 -2.21 -24.63
N ARG A 100 5.60 -1.74 -24.21
CA ARG A 100 4.30 -2.05 -24.78
C ARG A 100 3.92 -1.12 -25.93
N LEU A 101 4.66 -0.03 -26.11
CA LEU A 101 4.45 0.90 -27.22
C LEU A 101 4.80 0.22 -28.55
N LYS A 102 3.80 0.14 -29.44
CA LYS A 102 3.94 -0.41 -30.78
C LYS A 102 4.21 0.68 -31.81
N GLU A 103 3.54 1.82 -31.64
CA GLU A 103 3.60 2.95 -32.57
C GLU A 103 4.76 3.90 -32.22
N PRO A 104 5.73 4.12 -33.12
CA PRO A 104 6.88 4.98 -32.83
C PRO A 104 6.52 6.43 -32.47
N ARG A 105 5.44 6.96 -33.07
CA ARG A 105 4.95 8.33 -32.82
C ARG A 105 4.64 8.57 -31.33
N HIS A 106 4.15 7.54 -30.64
CA HIS A 106 3.75 7.59 -29.25
C HIS A 106 4.93 7.66 -28.30
N LEU A 107 5.95 6.83 -28.55
CA LEU A 107 7.21 6.90 -27.81
C LEU A 107 7.89 8.25 -28.03
N GLU A 108 7.92 8.74 -29.28
CA GLU A 108 8.51 10.04 -29.59
C GLU A 108 7.79 11.20 -28.88
N GLN A 109 6.46 11.16 -28.84
CA GLN A 109 5.65 12.14 -28.12
C GLN A 109 5.92 12.09 -26.61
N LEU A 110 6.04 10.90 -26.03
CA LEU A 110 6.34 10.71 -24.61
C LEU A 110 7.74 11.24 -24.27
N VAL A 111 8.76 10.89 -25.06
CA VAL A 111 10.14 11.35 -24.90
C VAL A 111 10.20 12.88 -24.98
N LYS A 112 9.60 13.48 -26.00
CA LYS A 112 9.55 14.96 -26.14
C LYS A 112 8.84 15.63 -24.98
N SER A 113 7.75 15.03 -24.48
CA SER A 113 6.99 15.59 -23.37
C SER A 113 7.78 15.55 -22.07
N ILE A 114 8.51 14.46 -21.80
CA ILE A 114 9.41 14.31 -20.65
C ILE A 114 10.59 15.29 -20.74
N ASP A 115 11.16 15.47 -21.95
CA ASP A 115 12.30 16.36 -22.16
C ASP A 115 11.93 17.84 -21.97
N ALA A 116 10.70 18.21 -22.30
CA ALA A 116 10.19 19.57 -22.15
C ALA A 116 9.83 19.97 -20.70
N ILE A 117 9.92 19.05 -19.74
CA ILE A 117 9.70 19.34 -18.32
C ILE A 117 10.89 20.15 -17.78
N ASP A 118 10.62 21.25 -17.07
CA ASP A 118 11.64 21.93 -16.28
C ASP A 118 11.89 21.12 -14.99
N TRP A 119 12.93 20.29 -15.02
CA TRP A 119 13.28 19.35 -13.96
C TRP A 119 13.76 20.03 -12.66
N PHE A 120 14.32 21.24 -12.75
CA PHE A 120 14.77 21.98 -11.58
C PHE A 120 13.58 22.53 -10.78
N SER A 121 12.57 23.03 -11.48
CA SER A 121 11.32 23.47 -10.87
C SER A 121 10.48 22.27 -10.45
N ALA A 122 10.33 21.24 -11.29
CA ALA A 122 9.50 20.05 -11.01
C ALA A 122 9.89 19.32 -9.72
N ARG A 123 11.19 19.24 -9.38
CA ARG A 123 11.64 18.65 -8.11
C ARG A 123 11.25 19.46 -6.89
N ARG A 124 11.27 20.79 -6.98
CA ARG A 124 10.83 21.69 -5.90
C ARG A 124 9.32 21.82 -5.84
N ASP A 125 8.67 21.66 -6.98
CA ASP A 125 7.24 21.90 -7.14
C ASP A 125 6.39 20.65 -6.85
N GLY A 126 6.98 19.46 -6.73
CA GLY A 126 6.27 18.25 -6.26
C GLY A 126 6.01 17.20 -7.33
N LEU A 127 6.97 16.92 -8.21
CA LEU A 127 6.88 15.84 -9.21
C LEU A 127 6.55 14.47 -8.60
N GLY A 128 7.02 14.20 -7.37
CA GLY A 128 6.62 13.02 -6.59
C GLY A 128 5.11 12.95 -6.37
N ASP A 129 4.50 14.05 -5.91
CA ASP A 129 3.05 14.15 -5.72
C ASP A 129 2.29 13.95 -7.05
N LEU A 130 2.84 14.44 -8.17
CA LEU A 130 2.26 14.24 -9.50
C LEU A 130 2.23 12.75 -9.87
N TYR A 131 3.33 12.07 -9.62
CA TYR A 131 3.46 10.63 -9.87
C TYR A 131 2.53 9.81 -8.95
N GLU A 132 2.41 10.20 -7.69
CA GLU A 132 1.45 9.59 -6.75
C GLU A 132 0.00 9.73 -7.22
N GLY A 133 -0.36 10.89 -7.79
CA GLY A 133 -1.68 11.10 -8.39
C GLY A 133 -1.95 10.19 -9.61
N LEU A 134 -0.91 9.86 -10.39
CA LEU A 134 -1.02 8.90 -11.50
C LEU A 134 -1.21 7.46 -10.97
N LEU A 135 -0.47 7.08 -9.92
CA LEU A 135 -0.62 5.79 -9.24
C LEU A 135 -2.01 5.64 -8.63
N GLU A 136 -2.53 6.68 -7.97
CA GLU A 136 -3.88 6.70 -7.40
C GLU A 136 -4.95 6.50 -8.48
N LYS A 137 -4.86 7.24 -9.60
CA LYS A 137 -5.78 7.06 -10.73
C LYS A 137 -5.75 5.63 -11.26
N ASN A 138 -4.56 5.05 -11.44
CA ASN A 138 -4.39 3.66 -11.88
C ASN A 138 -5.04 2.66 -10.90
N ALA A 139 -4.84 2.87 -9.60
CA ALA A 139 -5.41 2.03 -8.55
C ALA A 139 -6.95 2.11 -8.47
N THR A 140 -7.53 3.28 -8.72
CA THR A 140 -9.00 3.47 -8.75
C THR A 140 -9.68 2.92 -9.99
N GLU A 141 -8.91 2.53 -11.02
CA GLU A 141 -9.45 1.90 -12.22
C GLU A 141 -9.70 0.41 -11.97
N THR A 142 -10.96 0.02 -11.78
CA THR A 142 -11.37 -1.35 -11.40
C THR A 142 -10.85 -2.44 -12.35
N LYS A 143 -10.56 -2.10 -13.62
CA LYS A 143 -10.04 -3.04 -14.62
C LYS A 143 -8.53 -3.32 -14.50
N SER A 144 -7.78 -2.51 -13.75
CA SER A 144 -6.32 -2.62 -13.67
C SER A 144 -5.85 -3.69 -12.68
N GLY A 145 -6.67 -4.03 -11.67
CA GLY A 145 -6.25 -4.90 -10.55
C GLY A 145 -5.17 -4.29 -9.65
N ALA A 146 -4.72 -3.06 -9.92
CA ALA A 146 -3.67 -2.36 -9.16
C ALA A 146 -4.15 -1.87 -7.79
N GLY A 147 -5.47 -1.74 -7.60
CA GLY A 147 -6.06 -1.25 -6.36
C GLY A 147 -5.77 -2.08 -5.11
N GLN A 148 -5.31 -3.32 -5.25
CA GLN A 148 -4.89 -4.15 -4.10
C GLN A 148 -3.60 -3.64 -3.42
N TYR A 149 -2.81 -2.81 -4.11
CA TYR A 149 -1.53 -2.27 -3.63
C TYR A 149 -1.64 -0.79 -3.21
N PHE A 150 -2.85 -0.26 -3.09
CA PHE A 150 -3.10 1.16 -2.83
C PHE A 150 -3.94 1.35 -1.58
N THR A 151 -3.51 2.31 -0.76
CA THR A 151 -4.23 2.77 0.44
C THR A 151 -4.66 4.21 0.23
N PRO A 152 -5.92 4.59 0.54
CA PRO A 152 -6.38 5.97 0.37
C PRO A 152 -5.48 6.99 1.08
N ARG A 153 -5.08 8.06 0.37
CA ARG A 153 -4.19 9.09 0.93
C ARG A 153 -4.69 9.72 2.22
N PRO A 154 -5.99 10.10 2.34
CA PRO A 154 -6.51 10.62 3.60
C PRO A 154 -6.28 9.69 4.79
N LEU A 155 -6.32 8.37 4.57
CA LEU A 155 -6.07 7.38 5.62
C LEU A 155 -4.58 7.28 5.95
N ILE A 156 -3.70 7.20 4.94
CA ILE A 156 -2.24 7.18 5.15
C ILE A 156 -1.83 8.41 5.95
N ASP A 157 -2.24 9.60 5.52
CA ASP A 157 -1.81 10.84 6.14
C ASP A 157 -2.36 10.98 7.58
N THR A 158 -3.56 10.44 7.84
CA THR A 158 -4.14 10.34 9.19
C THR A 158 -3.27 9.44 10.07
N ILE A 159 -2.95 8.24 9.60
CA ILE A 159 -2.13 7.27 10.32
C ILE A 159 -0.75 7.86 10.65
N VAL A 160 -0.08 8.43 9.65
CA VAL A 160 1.26 9.02 9.81
C VAL A 160 1.22 10.19 10.80
N ALA A 161 0.21 11.05 10.73
CA ALA A 161 0.10 12.17 11.66
C ALA A 161 -0.08 11.73 13.11
N LEU A 162 -0.82 10.63 13.36
CA LEU A 162 -1.05 10.08 14.69
C LEU A 162 0.14 9.28 15.23
N ILE A 163 0.84 8.55 14.35
CA ILE A 163 2.07 7.85 14.71
C ILE A 163 3.23 8.83 14.91
N ASP A 164 3.21 9.96 14.21
CA ASP A 164 4.15 11.07 14.36
C ASP A 164 5.62 10.62 14.32
N PRO A 165 6.09 10.04 13.21
CA PRO A 165 7.47 9.59 13.06
C PRO A 165 8.47 10.75 13.19
N LYS A 166 9.64 10.48 13.76
CA LYS A 166 10.68 11.45 14.09
C LYS A 166 11.97 11.23 13.29
N PRO A 167 12.76 12.30 13.02
CA PRO A 167 14.09 12.14 12.46
C PRO A 167 14.95 11.20 13.31
N GLY A 168 15.69 10.29 12.66
CA GLY A 168 16.54 9.32 13.33
C GLY A 168 15.84 8.00 13.69
N GLU A 169 14.52 7.92 13.57
CA GLU A 169 13.79 6.66 13.69
C GLU A 169 13.86 5.85 12.39
N THR A 170 13.86 4.53 12.53
CA THR A 170 13.72 3.58 11.42
C THR A 170 12.26 3.20 11.23
N ILE A 171 11.78 3.26 9.99
CA ILE A 171 10.39 3.07 9.61
C ILE A 171 10.31 1.95 8.58
N GLN A 172 9.51 0.94 8.86
CA GLN A 172 9.34 -0.22 7.98
C GLN A 172 7.92 -0.36 7.46
N ASP A 173 7.80 -0.73 6.19
CA ASP A 173 6.56 -1.23 5.60
C ASP A 173 6.77 -2.65 5.01
N PRO A 174 6.34 -3.71 5.70
CA PRO A 174 6.51 -5.09 5.25
C PRO A 174 5.62 -5.46 4.04
N ALA A 175 4.71 -4.60 3.61
CA ALA A 175 3.88 -4.78 2.43
C ALA A 175 3.82 -3.46 1.66
N ALA A 176 4.99 -2.99 1.23
CA ALA A 176 5.21 -1.62 0.81
C ALA A 176 4.31 -1.18 -0.35
N GLY A 177 3.93 -2.09 -1.26
CA GLY A 177 3.18 -1.73 -2.45
C GLY A 177 3.93 -0.66 -3.22
N THR A 178 3.31 0.51 -3.38
CA THR A 178 3.92 1.68 -4.04
C THR A 178 4.72 2.60 -3.09
N ALA A 179 5.00 2.15 -1.86
CA ALA A 179 5.68 2.87 -0.78
C ALA A 179 4.92 4.07 -0.19
N GLY A 180 3.59 4.10 -0.32
CA GLY A 180 2.77 5.25 0.11
C GLY A 180 2.94 5.64 1.59
N PHE A 181 3.06 4.66 2.51
CA PHE A 181 3.31 4.96 3.92
C PHE A 181 4.71 5.55 4.16
N LEU A 182 5.74 5.01 3.49
CA LEU A 182 7.12 5.47 3.66
C LEU A 182 7.28 6.91 3.16
N ILE A 183 6.66 7.23 2.02
CA ILE A 183 6.67 8.58 1.43
C ILE A 183 5.91 9.58 2.32
N ALA A 184 4.74 9.20 2.82
CA ALA A 184 3.98 10.07 3.72
C ALA A 184 4.74 10.30 5.04
N ALA A 185 5.44 9.29 5.56
CA ALA A 185 6.30 9.44 6.73
C ALA A 185 7.50 10.37 6.47
N ASP A 186 8.15 10.27 5.31
CA ASP A 186 9.21 11.20 4.89
C ASP A 186 8.70 12.64 4.77
N ALA A 187 7.56 12.84 4.12
CA ALA A 187 6.92 14.15 3.99
C ALA A 187 6.56 14.76 5.35
N HIS A 188 6.05 13.94 6.29
CA HIS A 188 5.74 14.37 7.66
C HIS A 188 6.97 14.83 8.43
N ILE A 189 8.10 14.14 8.25
CA ILE A 189 9.38 14.50 8.86
C ILE A 189 9.94 15.79 8.23
N LYS A 190 9.97 15.88 6.90
CA LYS A 190 10.42 17.07 6.16
C LYS A 190 9.65 18.33 6.54
N ALA A 191 8.33 18.22 6.67
CA ALA A 191 7.47 19.34 7.07
C ALA A 191 7.78 19.90 8.47
N ARG A 192 8.48 19.12 9.32
CA ARG A 192 8.86 19.50 10.70
C ARG A 192 10.35 19.79 10.87
N THR A 193 11.12 19.74 9.79
CA THR A 193 12.58 19.89 9.82
C THR A 193 13.10 20.81 8.73
N ASP A 194 12.22 21.68 8.22
CA ASP A 194 12.48 22.55 7.08
C ASP A 194 13.12 21.77 5.92
N ASP A 195 12.44 20.76 5.38
CA ASP A 195 12.97 19.88 4.33
C ASP A 195 14.34 19.26 4.67
N LEU A 196 14.49 18.85 5.94
CA LEU A 196 15.72 18.30 6.54
C LEU A 196 16.87 19.32 6.69
N TYR A 197 16.68 20.61 6.42
CA TYR A 197 17.70 21.65 6.61
C TYR A 197 18.05 21.86 8.08
N ASP A 198 17.11 21.60 9.00
CA ASP A 198 17.34 21.65 10.45
C ASP A 198 18.24 20.52 10.97
N LEU A 199 18.48 19.47 10.16
CA LEU A 199 19.25 18.30 10.56
C LEU A 199 20.74 18.47 10.27
N THR A 200 21.59 17.71 10.97
CA THR A 200 23.00 17.59 10.60
C THR A 200 23.17 16.79 9.30
N GLU A 201 24.33 16.91 8.63
CA GLU A 201 24.60 16.14 7.40
C GLU A 201 24.51 14.62 7.63
N ALA A 202 24.97 14.14 8.79
CA ALA A 202 24.87 12.73 9.16
C ALA A 202 23.40 12.28 9.31
N GLN A 203 22.55 13.12 9.90
CA GLN A 203 21.12 12.84 10.04
C GLN A 203 20.38 12.92 8.70
N ARG A 204 20.70 13.89 7.84
CA ARG A 204 20.17 13.94 6.46
C ARG A 204 20.54 12.69 5.67
N SER A 205 21.81 12.28 5.75
CA SER A 205 22.29 11.05 5.11
C SER A 205 21.57 9.82 5.66
N PHE A 206 21.32 9.75 6.98
CA PHE A 206 20.51 8.69 7.57
C PHE A 206 19.07 8.71 7.04
N GLN A 207 18.40 9.86 7.01
CA GLN A 207 17.03 9.97 6.50
C GLN A 207 16.93 9.51 5.03
N ARG A 208 17.87 9.92 4.18
CA ARG A 208 17.85 9.57 2.75
C ARG A 208 18.14 8.09 2.48
N ASN A 209 19.02 7.47 3.27
CA ASN A 209 19.60 6.17 2.92
C ASN A 209 19.22 5.02 3.86
N LYS A 210 18.72 5.30 5.08
CA LYS A 210 18.59 4.28 6.15
C LYS A 210 17.31 4.36 6.96
N ALA A 211 16.63 5.50 6.99
CA ALA A 211 15.44 5.68 7.83
C ALA A 211 14.25 4.85 7.35
N PHE A 212 14.17 4.52 6.06
CA PHE A 212 13.00 3.87 5.46
C PHE A 212 13.38 2.54 4.84
N ILE A 213 12.56 1.52 5.10
CA ILE A 213 12.72 0.20 4.49
C ILE A 213 11.35 -0.41 4.17
N GLY A 214 11.19 -0.86 2.93
CA GLY A 214 9.99 -1.54 2.46
C GLY A 214 10.31 -2.93 1.94
N MET A 215 9.32 -3.82 1.95
CA MET A 215 9.39 -5.08 1.21
C MET A 215 8.17 -5.22 0.31
N GLU A 216 8.42 -5.59 -0.94
CA GLU A 216 7.38 -5.84 -1.93
C GLU A 216 7.65 -7.18 -2.64
N LEU A 217 6.60 -7.97 -2.82
CA LEU A 217 6.67 -9.31 -3.41
C LEU A 217 6.72 -9.25 -4.94
N VAL A 218 6.00 -8.31 -5.54
CA VAL A 218 5.79 -8.24 -6.99
C VAL A 218 6.82 -7.31 -7.63
N PRO A 219 7.70 -7.80 -8.51
CA PRO A 219 8.75 -6.98 -9.12
C PRO A 219 8.24 -5.73 -9.82
N GLY A 220 7.11 -5.83 -10.53
CA GLY A 220 6.48 -4.68 -11.20
C GLY A 220 6.01 -3.62 -10.21
N THR A 221 5.36 -4.00 -9.11
CA THR A 221 4.93 -3.07 -8.06
C THR A 221 6.14 -2.43 -7.38
N ARG A 222 7.19 -3.22 -7.07
CA ARG A 222 8.44 -2.71 -6.50
C ARG A 222 9.09 -1.66 -7.40
N ARG A 223 9.12 -1.86 -8.72
CA ARG A 223 9.64 -0.87 -9.69
C ARG A 223 8.93 0.48 -9.53
N LEU A 224 7.60 0.46 -9.42
CA LEU A 224 6.81 1.68 -9.21
C LEU A 224 7.17 2.36 -7.89
N ALA A 225 7.35 1.56 -6.83
CA ALA A 225 7.72 2.03 -5.50
C ALA A 225 9.13 2.65 -5.45
N LEU A 226 10.12 2.01 -6.07
CA LEU A 226 11.48 2.53 -6.16
C LEU A 226 11.52 3.88 -6.88
N MET A 227 10.80 4.00 -8.00
CA MET A 227 10.68 5.27 -8.69
C MET A 227 10.02 6.34 -7.81
N ASN A 228 8.98 5.95 -7.09
CA ASN A 228 8.27 6.83 -6.17
C ASN A 228 9.21 7.38 -5.08
N CYS A 229 9.94 6.50 -4.41
CA CYS A 229 10.93 6.87 -3.40
C CYS A 229 12.01 7.81 -3.97
N LEU A 230 12.55 7.52 -5.16
CA LEU A 230 13.56 8.34 -5.81
C LEU A 230 13.05 9.75 -6.15
N LEU A 231 11.80 9.88 -6.61
CA LEU A 231 11.17 11.18 -6.88
C LEU A 231 10.98 12.01 -5.61
N HIS A 232 10.85 11.35 -4.46
CA HIS A 232 10.77 11.98 -3.14
C HIS A 232 12.15 12.13 -2.47
N GLY A 233 13.26 11.82 -3.17
CA GLY A 233 14.62 11.97 -2.64
C GLY A 233 14.99 10.94 -1.58
N MET A 234 14.30 9.79 -1.56
CA MET A 234 14.59 8.66 -0.70
C MET A 234 15.38 7.63 -1.53
N GLU A 235 16.65 7.45 -1.20
CA GLU A 235 17.57 6.59 -1.97
C GLU A 235 17.62 5.17 -1.42
N GLY A 236 17.59 5.01 -0.09
CA GLY A 236 17.71 3.70 0.57
C GLY A 236 19.14 3.14 0.51
N ASP A 237 19.25 1.81 0.59
CA ASP A 237 20.52 1.10 0.48
C ASP A 237 20.85 0.70 -0.97
N ALA A 238 21.74 -0.28 -1.17
CA ALA A 238 22.12 -0.75 -2.49
C ALA A 238 20.94 -1.29 -3.32
N GLU A 239 19.89 -1.81 -2.67
CA GLU A 239 18.67 -2.30 -3.31
C GLU A 239 17.57 -1.23 -3.41
N GLY A 240 17.84 -0.02 -2.89
CA GLY A 240 16.89 1.05 -2.75
C GLY A 240 16.04 0.95 -1.48
N VAL A 241 15.06 1.85 -1.34
CA VAL A 241 14.19 1.89 -0.15
C VAL A 241 13.30 0.65 -0.04
N VAL A 242 12.87 0.08 -1.16
CA VAL A 242 11.96 -1.08 -1.19
C VAL A 242 12.69 -2.29 -1.74
N HIS A 243 12.81 -3.34 -0.94
CA HIS A 243 13.44 -4.61 -1.29
C HIS A 243 12.45 -5.56 -1.96
N LEU A 244 12.97 -6.45 -2.84
CA LEU A 244 12.16 -7.49 -3.46
C LEU A 244 12.16 -8.72 -2.57
N GLY A 245 11.00 -9.15 -2.07
CA GLY A 245 10.98 -10.31 -1.20
C GLY A 245 9.59 -10.72 -0.75
N ASN A 246 9.50 -11.95 -0.25
CA ASN A 246 8.33 -12.43 0.46
C ASN A 246 8.53 -12.20 1.97
N THR A 247 7.80 -11.24 2.54
CA THR A 247 7.81 -10.95 3.98
C THR A 247 7.41 -12.15 4.82
N LEU A 248 6.54 -13.00 4.28
CA LEU A 248 6.10 -14.23 4.93
C LEU A 248 7.01 -15.43 4.62
N GLY A 249 8.20 -15.20 4.06
CA GLY A 249 9.28 -16.17 3.86
C GLY A 249 10.63 -15.64 4.36
N GLY A 250 11.73 -16.29 3.96
CA GLY A 250 13.08 -16.00 4.50
C GLY A 250 13.52 -14.53 4.39
N ALA A 251 13.22 -13.87 3.26
CA ALA A 251 13.55 -12.46 3.06
C ALA A 251 12.95 -11.56 4.16
N GLY A 252 11.71 -11.83 4.58
CA GLY A 252 11.11 -11.09 5.69
C GLY A 252 11.74 -11.38 7.04
N ALA A 253 12.37 -12.55 7.24
CA ALA A 253 13.10 -12.85 8.47
C ALA A 253 14.40 -12.06 8.59
N ASP A 254 15.00 -11.75 7.44
CA ASP A 254 16.24 -10.99 7.34
C ASP A 254 16.02 -9.48 7.41
N LEU A 255 14.77 -9.00 7.39
CA LEU A 255 14.46 -7.58 7.57
C LEU A 255 14.93 -7.09 8.95
N PRO A 256 15.53 -5.90 9.03
CA PRO A 256 15.95 -5.33 10.31
C PRO A 256 14.74 -4.97 11.18
N LYS A 257 14.99 -4.89 12.49
CA LYS A 257 14.00 -4.33 13.42
C LYS A 257 13.90 -2.81 13.29
N SER A 258 12.69 -2.29 13.43
CA SER A 258 12.37 -0.88 13.24
C SER A 258 11.73 -0.24 14.47
N ASP A 259 11.88 1.08 14.60
CA ASP A 259 11.25 1.87 15.68
C ASP A 259 9.76 2.10 15.38
N VAL A 260 9.43 2.22 14.09
CA VAL A 260 8.05 2.41 13.60
C VAL A 260 7.73 1.40 12.50
N ILE A 261 6.52 0.83 12.54
CA ILE A 261 5.99 0.02 11.43
C ILE A 261 4.63 0.55 10.98
N LEU A 262 4.53 0.91 9.70
CA LEU A 262 3.31 1.40 9.05
C LEU A 262 3.01 0.50 7.88
N SER A 263 1.80 -0.08 7.81
CA SER A 263 1.52 -1.03 6.72
C SER A 263 0.04 -1.24 6.44
N ASN A 264 -0.25 -1.61 5.20
CA ASN A 264 -1.51 -2.20 4.77
C ASN A 264 -1.25 -3.53 4.06
N PRO A 265 -1.10 -4.65 4.82
CA PRO A 265 -0.93 -5.96 4.23
C PRO A 265 -2.08 -6.35 3.30
N PRO A 266 -1.83 -7.17 2.26
CA PRO A 266 -2.84 -7.51 1.26
C PRO A 266 -4.03 -8.25 1.86
N PHE A 267 -5.23 -7.96 1.35
CA PHE A 267 -6.47 -8.61 1.79
C PHE A 267 -6.74 -9.91 1.01
N GLY A 268 -7.24 -10.95 1.70
CA GLY A 268 -7.77 -12.16 1.08
C GLY A 268 -6.76 -13.29 0.84
N THR A 269 -7.18 -14.29 0.04
CA THR A 269 -6.50 -15.58 -0.18
C THR A 269 -5.50 -15.56 -1.36
N ALA A 270 -4.99 -14.39 -1.73
CA ALA A 270 -4.18 -14.17 -2.93
C ALA A 270 -3.18 -15.32 -3.13
N ARG A 271 -3.31 -16.07 -4.23
CA ARG A 271 -2.53 -17.30 -4.50
C ARG A 271 -1.04 -17.03 -4.73
N GLY A 272 -0.66 -15.79 -5.04
CA GLY A 272 0.72 -15.36 -5.23
C GLY A 272 1.54 -15.40 -3.94
N GLY A 273 2.83 -15.75 -4.06
CA GLY A 273 3.78 -15.80 -2.94
C GLY A 273 3.68 -17.01 -2.01
N GLY A 274 2.72 -17.92 -2.22
CA GLY A 274 2.51 -19.07 -1.34
C GLY A 274 1.91 -18.69 0.02
N GLY A 275 1.81 -19.65 0.94
CA GLY A 275 1.47 -19.40 2.34
C GLY A 275 2.69 -18.95 3.16
N PRO A 276 2.52 -18.60 4.44
CA PRO A 276 3.66 -18.32 5.32
C PRO A 276 4.61 -19.51 5.42
N THR A 277 5.91 -19.28 5.24
CA THR A 277 6.98 -20.29 5.33
C THR A 277 8.03 -19.97 6.40
N ARG A 278 7.74 -19.00 7.27
CA ARG A 278 8.56 -18.57 8.40
C ARG A 278 8.50 -19.61 9.52
N ASP A 279 9.64 -20.15 9.90
CA ASP A 279 9.81 -21.09 11.01
C ASP A 279 10.00 -20.38 12.38
N ASP A 280 10.25 -19.08 12.37
CA ASP A 280 10.47 -18.26 13.55
C ASP A 280 9.20 -17.57 14.08
N PHE A 281 8.05 -17.79 13.44
CA PHE A 281 6.74 -17.40 13.97
C PHE A 281 6.35 -18.26 15.18
N THR A 282 5.79 -17.62 16.20
CA THR A 282 5.36 -18.30 17.43
C THR A 282 4.18 -19.23 17.16
N PHE A 283 3.27 -18.82 16.28
CA PHE A 283 2.07 -19.58 15.94
C PHE A 283 2.04 -19.86 14.44
N SER A 284 1.95 -21.15 14.08
CA SER A 284 1.78 -21.55 12.69
C SER A 284 0.37 -21.21 12.21
N THR A 285 0.27 -20.48 11.11
CA THR A 285 -1.02 -20.11 10.52
C THR A 285 -0.93 -20.03 9.01
N SER A 286 -2.00 -20.43 8.31
CA SER A 286 -2.16 -20.21 6.88
C SER A 286 -2.78 -18.84 6.57
N ASN A 287 -3.31 -18.16 7.59
CA ASN A 287 -3.84 -16.80 7.46
C ASN A 287 -2.68 -15.80 7.31
N LYS A 288 -2.56 -15.24 6.11
CA LYS A 288 -1.50 -14.28 5.77
C LYS A 288 -1.57 -13.02 6.63
N GLN A 289 -2.76 -12.50 6.91
CA GLN A 289 -2.92 -11.27 7.69
C GLN A 289 -2.47 -11.46 9.14
N LEU A 290 -2.81 -12.61 9.74
CA LEU A 290 -2.31 -13.00 11.07
C LEU A 290 -0.79 -13.23 11.08
N ALA A 291 -0.23 -13.79 10.00
CA ALA A 291 1.21 -13.94 9.83
C ALA A 291 1.93 -12.58 9.72
N PHE A 292 1.34 -11.59 9.04
CA PHE A 292 1.85 -10.21 9.04
C PHE A 292 1.81 -9.58 10.43
N VAL A 293 0.75 -9.80 11.23
CA VAL A 293 0.72 -9.33 12.63
C VAL A 293 1.90 -9.90 13.43
N GLN A 294 2.19 -11.20 13.29
CA GLN A 294 3.36 -11.82 13.93
C GLN A 294 4.67 -11.21 13.46
N HIS A 295 4.84 -10.96 12.15
CA HIS A 295 6.01 -10.27 11.60
C HIS A 295 6.18 -8.90 12.25
N ILE A 296 5.13 -8.08 12.24
CA ILE A 296 5.17 -6.71 12.75
C ILE A 296 5.53 -6.70 14.24
N VAL A 297 4.87 -7.50 15.07
CA VAL A 297 5.18 -7.57 16.51
C VAL A 297 6.62 -8.02 16.78
N ARG A 298 7.18 -8.89 15.94
CA ARG A 298 8.54 -9.42 16.09
C ARG A 298 9.63 -8.46 15.59
N HIS A 299 9.34 -7.66 14.57
CA HIS A 299 10.29 -6.70 13.96
C HIS A 299 10.17 -5.30 14.55
N LEU A 300 9.13 -5.02 15.34
CA LEU A 300 9.06 -3.80 16.12
C LEU A 300 10.06 -3.88 17.28
N ARG A 301 10.90 -2.86 17.44
CA ARG A 301 11.79 -2.74 18.61
C ARG A 301 10.97 -2.55 19.88
N ASP A 302 11.53 -2.94 21.02
CA ASP A 302 10.91 -2.64 22.32
C ASP A 302 10.81 -1.12 22.49
N GLY A 303 9.63 -0.62 22.86
CA GLY A 303 9.29 0.80 22.88
C GLY A 303 8.91 1.40 21.52
N GLY A 304 8.99 0.63 20.42
CA GLY A 304 8.54 1.04 19.10
C GLY A 304 7.01 1.05 18.97
N ARG A 305 6.49 1.62 17.88
CA ARG A 305 5.04 1.78 17.65
C ARG A 305 4.62 1.42 16.24
N ALA A 306 3.40 0.94 16.08
CA ALA A 306 2.88 0.54 14.77
C ALA A 306 1.43 0.97 14.55
N ALA A 307 1.10 1.20 13.28
CA ALA A 307 -0.26 1.33 12.79
C ALA A 307 -0.45 0.44 11.55
N VAL A 308 -1.41 -0.49 11.64
CA VAL A 308 -1.56 -1.55 10.64
C VAL A 308 -3.02 -1.65 10.21
N VAL A 309 -3.25 -1.57 8.89
CA VAL A 309 -4.57 -1.79 8.31
C VAL A 309 -4.84 -3.29 8.18
N LEU A 310 -5.92 -3.79 8.78
CA LEU A 310 -6.25 -5.21 8.82
C LEU A 310 -7.75 -5.45 8.56
N PRO A 311 -8.13 -6.55 7.87
CA PRO A 311 -9.54 -6.90 7.71
C PRO A 311 -10.16 -7.40 9.03
N ASP A 312 -11.50 -7.38 9.10
CA ASP A 312 -12.25 -7.82 10.29
C ASP A 312 -11.91 -9.27 10.72
N ASN A 313 -11.53 -10.16 9.78
CA ASN A 313 -11.20 -11.55 10.12
C ASN A 313 -10.10 -11.66 11.18
N VAL A 314 -9.11 -10.77 11.17
CA VAL A 314 -8.04 -10.75 12.17
C VAL A 314 -8.59 -10.50 13.58
N LEU A 315 -9.70 -9.77 13.69
CA LEU A 315 -10.30 -9.38 14.96
C LEU A 315 -11.10 -10.49 15.64
N PHE A 316 -11.71 -11.40 14.87
CA PHE A 316 -12.63 -12.42 15.42
C PHE A 316 -12.23 -13.87 15.12
N GLU A 317 -11.29 -14.13 14.22
CA GLU A 317 -10.92 -15.51 13.84
C GLU A 317 -10.53 -16.33 15.08
N SER A 318 -11.16 -17.50 15.22
CA SER A 318 -10.96 -18.42 16.35
C SER A 318 -9.67 -19.24 16.24
N GLY A 319 -9.34 -19.99 17.28
CA GLY A 319 -8.17 -20.89 17.28
C GLY A 319 -6.87 -20.09 17.31
N VAL A 320 -5.99 -20.31 16.31
CA VAL A 320 -4.71 -19.60 16.21
C VAL A 320 -4.89 -18.08 16.13
N GLY A 321 -5.99 -17.59 15.52
CA GLY A 321 -6.31 -16.16 15.53
C GLY A 321 -6.47 -15.59 16.95
N THR A 322 -7.13 -16.33 17.84
CA THR A 322 -7.26 -15.95 19.26
C THR A 322 -5.91 -15.94 19.96
N GLU A 323 -5.05 -16.92 19.69
CA GLU A 323 -3.71 -17.01 20.29
C GLU A 323 -2.83 -15.83 19.85
N ILE A 324 -2.84 -15.48 18.56
CA ILE A 324 -2.09 -14.34 18.03
C ILE A 324 -2.62 -13.01 18.59
N ARG A 325 -3.94 -12.86 18.77
CA ARG A 325 -4.50 -11.65 19.41
C ARG A 325 -4.11 -11.53 20.87
N ARG A 326 -4.07 -12.65 21.61
CA ARG A 326 -3.55 -12.67 23.00
C ARG A 326 -2.08 -12.25 23.02
N ASP A 327 -1.26 -12.86 22.17
CA ASP A 327 0.18 -12.57 22.08
C ASP A 327 0.45 -11.10 21.73
N LEU A 328 -0.33 -10.53 20.80
CA LEU A 328 -0.30 -9.09 20.51
C LEU A 328 -0.61 -8.27 21.77
N MET A 329 -1.70 -8.57 22.47
CA MET A 329 -2.10 -7.83 23.67
C MET A 329 -1.18 -8.06 24.88
N ASP A 330 -0.40 -9.15 24.89
CA ASP A 330 0.59 -9.44 25.92
C ASP A 330 1.90 -8.70 25.67
N LYS A 331 2.42 -8.75 24.44
CA LYS A 331 3.71 -8.14 24.07
C LYS A 331 3.61 -6.65 23.74
N CYS A 332 2.43 -6.18 23.40
CA CYS A 332 2.16 -4.80 23.00
C CYS A 332 1.04 -4.18 23.83
N ASN A 333 1.04 -2.87 23.90
CA ASN A 333 -0.08 -2.06 24.34
C ASN A 333 -0.92 -1.71 23.11
N LEU A 334 -1.93 -2.53 22.80
CA LEU A 334 -2.95 -2.22 21.80
C LEU A 334 -3.91 -1.17 22.35
N HIS A 335 -3.55 0.10 22.19
CA HIS A 335 -4.29 1.19 22.81
C HIS A 335 -5.47 1.67 21.97
N THR A 336 -5.49 1.45 20.65
CA THR A 336 -6.56 1.98 19.78
C THR A 336 -6.87 1.13 18.56
N VAL A 337 -8.17 0.98 18.27
CA VAL A 337 -8.72 0.37 17.04
C VAL A 337 -9.64 1.37 16.35
N LEU A 338 -9.34 1.71 15.11
CA LEU A 338 -10.21 2.50 14.24
C LEU A 338 -10.95 1.56 13.28
N ARG A 339 -12.29 1.49 13.38
CA ARG A 339 -13.11 0.76 12.40
C ARG A 339 -13.34 1.65 11.19
N LEU A 340 -12.85 1.25 10.03
CA LEU A 340 -12.92 2.05 8.82
C LEU A 340 -14.27 1.90 8.11
N PRO A 341 -14.71 2.93 7.37
CA PRO A 341 -15.91 2.85 6.55
C PRO A 341 -15.71 1.92 5.36
N THR A 342 -16.82 1.42 4.82
CA THR A 342 -16.82 0.55 3.64
C THR A 342 -16.68 1.36 2.35
N GLY A 343 -16.25 0.70 1.27
CA GLY A 343 -16.16 1.33 -0.06
C GLY A 343 -14.94 2.24 -0.27
N ILE A 344 -14.05 2.36 0.71
CA ILE A 344 -12.81 3.16 0.59
C ILE A 344 -11.65 2.41 -0.05
N PHE A 345 -11.69 1.07 -0.08
CA PHE A 345 -10.72 0.23 -0.77
C PHE A 345 -11.27 -0.30 -2.09
N TYR A 346 -10.39 -0.74 -2.99
CA TYR A 346 -10.78 -1.29 -4.29
C TYR A 346 -11.71 -2.52 -4.16
N ALA A 347 -11.46 -3.34 -3.13
CA ALA A 347 -12.24 -4.54 -2.86
C ALA A 347 -13.54 -4.18 -2.14
N GLN A 348 -14.62 -4.06 -2.94
CA GLN A 348 -15.96 -3.79 -2.42
C GLN A 348 -16.38 -4.85 -1.40
N GLY A 349 -16.95 -4.40 -0.27
CA GLY A 349 -17.41 -5.27 0.81
C GLY A 349 -16.36 -5.65 1.85
N VAL A 350 -15.06 -5.39 1.62
CA VAL A 350 -14.04 -5.66 2.63
C VAL A 350 -14.15 -4.63 3.77
N LYS A 351 -14.47 -5.13 4.96
CA LYS A 351 -14.45 -4.36 6.21
C LYS A 351 -13.04 -4.38 6.80
N THR A 352 -12.52 -3.20 7.09
CA THR A 352 -11.13 -3.00 7.52
C THR A 352 -11.06 -2.14 8.78
N ASN A 353 -9.94 -2.24 9.47
CA ASN A 353 -9.65 -1.55 10.70
C ASN A 353 -8.19 -1.08 10.70
N VAL A 354 -7.86 -0.07 11.50
CA VAL A 354 -6.48 0.26 11.83
C VAL A 354 -6.23 -0.08 13.29
N LEU A 355 -5.22 -0.91 13.55
CA LEU A 355 -4.75 -1.22 14.89
C LEU A 355 -3.53 -0.34 15.19
N PHE A 356 -3.59 0.42 16.28
CA PHE A 356 -2.48 1.22 16.79
C PHE A 356 -1.97 0.61 18.09
N PHE A 357 -0.68 0.31 18.14
CA PHE A 357 -0.07 -0.33 19.31
C PHE A 357 1.40 0.01 19.48
N ASP A 358 1.84 0.01 20.75
CA ASP A 358 3.24 0.18 21.14
C ASP A 358 3.81 -1.15 21.64
N LYS A 359 5.04 -1.49 21.24
CA LYS A 359 5.73 -2.68 21.74
C LYS A 359 6.17 -2.45 23.18
N VAL A 360 5.67 -3.26 24.11
CA VAL A 360 6.15 -3.25 25.50
C VAL A 360 7.45 -4.03 25.61
N GLY A 361 7.47 -5.23 25.04
CA GLY A 361 8.67 -6.08 25.03
C GLY A 361 8.42 -7.43 24.40
N GLN A 362 9.45 -8.09 23.89
CA GLN A 362 9.30 -9.41 23.26
C GLN A 362 8.80 -10.51 24.21
N HIS A 363 9.08 -10.36 25.51
CA HIS A 363 8.70 -11.28 26.58
C HIS A 363 7.73 -10.66 27.58
N ALA A 364 7.09 -9.54 27.22
CA ALA A 364 6.10 -8.91 28.08
C ALA A 364 4.80 -9.74 28.10
N GLU A 365 4.10 -9.67 29.23
CA GLU A 365 2.75 -10.21 29.41
C GLU A 365 1.86 -9.08 29.93
N GLY A 366 0.58 -9.08 29.53
CA GLY A 366 -0.35 -8.03 29.95
C GLY A 366 0.01 -6.61 29.48
N GLY A 367 0.67 -6.45 28.33
CA GLY A 367 1.00 -5.13 27.79
C GLY A 367 -0.21 -4.22 27.55
N THR A 368 -1.36 -4.80 27.18
CA THR A 368 -2.62 -4.08 26.94
C THR A 368 -3.52 -4.13 28.17
N GLN A 369 -3.91 -2.96 28.68
CA GLN A 369 -4.82 -2.81 29.82
C GLN A 369 -6.24 -2.38 29.41
N GLU A 370 -6.32 -1.53 28.40
CA GLU A 370 -7.57 -1.04 27.81
C GLU A 370 -7.39 -0.76 26.33
N VAL A 371 -8.46 -0.93 25.56
CA VAL A 371 -8.51 -0.67 24.12
C VAL A 371 -9.57 0.40 23.87
N TRP A 372 -9.18 1.46 23.18
CA TRP A 372 -10.11 2.47 22.68
C TRP A 372 -10.57 2.12 21.27
N VAL A 373 -11.87 2.05 21.03
CA VAL A 373 -12.43 1.77 19.70
C VAL A 373 -13.11 3.02 19.18
N TYR A 374 -12.77 3.43 17.96
CA TYR A 374 -13.48 4.47 17.22
C TYR A 374 -14.28 3.84 16.07
N ASP A 375 -15.59 3.98 16.07
CA ASP A 375 -16.45 3.51 14.97
C ASP A 375 -16.63 4.61 13.90
N LEU A 376 -15.80 4.55 12.86
CA LEU A 376 -15.94 5.36 11.63
C LEU A 376 -16.61 4.54 10.52
N ARG A 377 -17.48 3.58 10.87
CA ARG A 377 -18.12 2.67 9.91
C ARG A 377 -19.63 2.81 9.92
N ALA A 378 -20.25 2.66 11.08
CA ALA A 378 -21.70 2.73 11.22
C ALA A 378 -22.23 4.11 10.83
N ASN A 379 -23.31 4.16 10.05
CA ASN A 379 -24.00 5.38 9.62
C ASN A 379 -23.08 6.38 8.89
N MET A 380 -22.03 5.90 8.22
CA MET A 380 -21.20 6.70 7.34
C MET A 380 -21.76 6.70 5.91
N PRO A 381 -21.53 7.77 5.13
CA PRO A 381 -21.95 7.79 3.74
C PRO A 381 -21.23 6.69 2.94
N ARG A 382 -21.88 6.21 1.87
CA ARG A 382 -21.24 5.30 0.92
C ARG A 382 -20.15 6.04 0.14
N PHE A 383 -18.90 5.75 0.44
CA PHE A 383 -17.76 6.34 -0.24
C PHE A 383 -17.60 5.78 -1.67
N GLY A 384 -17.06 6.61 -2.55
CA GLY A 384 -16.80 6.26 -3.95
C GLY A 384 -16.56 7.51 -4.80
N LYS A 385 -16.69 7.39 -6.13
CA LYS A 385 -16.41 8.52 -7.05
C LYS A 385 -17.28 9.76 -6.79
N ARG A 386 -18.53 9.58 -6.32
CA ARG A 386 -19.45 10.70 -6.02
C ARG A 386 -19.27 11.29 -4.62
N THR A 387 -18.79 10.47 -3.69
CA THR A 387 -18.57 10.85 -2.29
C THR A 387 -17.15 10.44 -1.91
N PRO A 388 -16.15 11.26 -2.24
CA PRO A 388 -14.75 10.91 -2.00
C PRO A 388 -14.45 10.89 -0.49
N LEU A 389 -13.61 9.95 -0.06
CA LEU A 389 -13.01 10.00 1.26
C LEU A 389 -12.03 11.18 1.31
N THR A 390 -12.06 11.93 2.41
CA THR A 390 -11.20 13.11 2.63
C THR A 390 -10.70 13.14 4.06
N ARG A 391 -9.64 13.92 4.32
CA ARG A 391 -9.04 14.08 5.65
C ARG A 391 -10.05 14.55 6.71
N ALA A 392 -11.02 15.38 6.31
CA ALA A 392 -12.05 15.91 7.20
C ALA A 392 -12.89 14.82 7.88
N HIS A 393 -13.08 13.66 7.23
CA HIS A 393 -13.81 12.54 7.84
C HIS A 393 -13.07 11.91 9.04
N PHE A 394 -11.77 12.15 9.18
CA PHE A 394 -10.95 11.65 10.28
C PHE A 394 -10.74 12.69 11.38
N ALA A 395 -11.16 13.94 11.21
CA ALA A 395 -10.86 15.04 12.15
C ALA A 395 -11.33 14.75 13.58
N ASP A 396 -12.56 14.27 13.74
CA ASP A 396 -13.13 13.92 15.06
C ASP A 396 -12.39 12.74 15.70
N PHE A 397 -11.94 11.77 14.90
CA PHE A 397 -11.11 10.66 15.37
C PHE A 397 -9.74 11.15 15.82
N GLU A 398 -9.06 11.99 15.03
CA GLU A 398 -7.75 12.55 15.39
C GLU A 398 -7.82 13.38 16.68
N ALA A 399 -8.89 14.18 16.84
CA ALA A 399 -9.14 14.93 18.07
C ALA A 399 -9.35 14.01 19.27
N ALA A 400 -10.16 12.96 19.12
CA ALA A 400 -10.42 11.98 20.17
C ALA A 400 -9.17 11.14 20.52
N PHE A 401 -8.36 10.78 19.52
CA PHE A 401 -7.12 10.02 19.68
C PHE A 401 -6.09 10.78 20.52
N ASN A 402 -5.94 12.09 20.26
CA ASN A 402 -4.96 12.98 20.89
C ASN A 402 -5.47 13.62 22.20
N ALA A 403 -6.73 13.42 22.57
CA ALA A 403 -7.29 13.96 23.80
C ALA A 403 -6.56 13.41 25.04
N SER A 404 -6.27 14.30 26.00
CA SER A 404 -5.66 13.94 27.28
C SER A 404 -6.39 14.63 28.43
N PRO A 405 -7.18 13.90 29.25
CA PRO A 405 -7.51 12.48 29.10
C PRO A 405 -8.45 12.20 27.91
N ARG A 406 -8.40 10.97 27.38
CA ARG A 406 -9.41 10.48 26.44
C ARG A 406 -10.76 10.32 27.16
N ILE A 407 -11.85 10.55 26.43
CA ILE A 407 -13.21 10.55 26.98
C ILE A 407 -14.03 9.46 26.30
N ASP A 408 -14.62 8.55 27.10
CA ASP A 408 -15.60 7.59 26.62
C ASP A 408 -16.91 8.33 26.31
N GLN A 409 -17.35 8.27 25.07
CA GLN A 409 -18.53 8.99 24.58
C GLN A 409 -19.84 8.22 24.81
N GLY A 410 -19.80 7.07 25.49
CA GLY A 410 -20.96 6.25 25.78
C GLY A 410 -21.51 5.50 24.56
N GLU A 411 -22.62 4.78 24.75
CA GLU A 411 -23.20 3.89 23.74
C GLU A 411 -23.74 4.60 22.48
N GLN A 412 -23.94 5.92 22.54
CA GLN A 412 -24.36 6.73 21.39
C GLN A 412 -23.18 7.41 20.71
N GLY A 413 -22.01 7.41 21.36
CA GLY A 413 -20.79 8.00 20.83
C GLY A 413 -20.02 7.06 19.91
N ARG A 414 -19.07 7.62 19.16
CA ARG A 414 -18.20 6.86 18.25
C ARG A 414 -16.92 6.38 18.91
N PHE A 415 -16.50 6.98 20.04
CA PHE A 415 -15.28 6.63 20.74
C PHE A 415 -15.53 6.06 22.13
N ARG A 416 -15.20 4.79 22.35
CA ARG A 416 -15.45 4.07 23.61
C ARG A 416 -14.25 3.28 24.08
N ARG A 417 -14.20 3.01 25.37
CA ARG A 417 -13.11 2.31 26.04
C ARG A 417 -13.56 0.95 26.55
N PHE A 418 -12.74 -0.07 26.32
CA PHE A 418 -12.99 -1.44 26.75
C PHE A 418 -11.79 -1.96 27.55
N SER A 419 -12.03 -2.52 28.74
CA SER A 419 -10.95 -3.11 29.53
C SER A 419 -10.47 -4.42 28.93
N ARG A 420 -9.21 -4.76 29.19
CA ARG A 420 -8.62 -6.05 28.79
C ARG A 420 -9.42 -7.24 29.33
N ASP A 421 -9.97 -7.14 30.54
CA ASP A 421 -10.79 -8.17 31.16
C ASP A 421 -12.10 -8.38 30.42
N TRP A 422 -12.79 -7.29 30.05
CA TRP A 422 -14.02 -7.36 29.26
C TRP A 422 -13.78 -8.02 27.90
N ILE A 423 -12.61 -7.73 27.28
CA ILE A 423 -12.21 -8.37 26.01
C ILE A 423 -11.94 -9.86 26.22
N ARG A 424 -11.31 -10.23 27.35
CA ARG A 424 -11.03 -11.63 27.70
C ARG A 424 -12.30 -12.45 27.88
N GLU A 425 -13.29 -11.90 28.58
CA GLU A 425 -14.60 -12.53 28.81
C GLU A 425 -15.34 -12.85 27.50
N ARG A 426 -15.00 -12.15 26.42
CA ARG A 426 -15.56 -12.34 25.07
C ARG A 426 -14.66 -13.19 24.16
N GLY A 427 -13.80 -14.01 24.75
CA GLY A 427 -12.92 -14.91 24.00
C GLY A 427 -11.78 -14.18 23.26
N ASP A 428 -11.36 -13.02 23.76
CA ASP A 428 -10.32 -12.18 23.17
C ASP A 428 -10.63 -11.75 21.73
N SER A 429 -11.91 -11.58 21.40
CA SER A 429 -12.34 -10.97 20.14
C SER A 429 -12.17 -9.45 20.21
N LEU A 430 -11.58 -8.87 19.16
CA LEU A 430 -11.47 -7.43 18.96
C LEU A 430 -12.57 -6.88 18.04
N ASP A 431 -13.48 -7.74 17.54
CA ASP A 431 -14.63 -7.28 16.74
C ASP A 431 -15.71 -6.68 17.66
N ILE A 432 -15.47 -5.44 18.04
CA ILE A 432 -16.29 -4.68 18.98
C ILE A 432 -17.13 -3.68 18.20
N ALA A 433 -18.45 -3.83 18.27
CA ALA A 433 -19.43 -2.94 17.67
C ALA A 433 -20.58 -2.68 18.65
N TRP A 434 -21.12 -1.46 18.65
CA TRP A 434 -22.27 -1.09 19.49
C TRP A 434 -23.26 -0.15 18.79
N LEU A 435 -22.83 0.58 17.77
CA LEU A 435 -23.73 1.35 16.91
C LEU A 435 -24.43 0.42 15.92
N LYS A 436 -25.73 0.61 15.75
CA LYS A 436 -26.52 -0.05 14.69
C LYS A 436 -26.41 0.77 13.40
N ASP A 437 -26.43 0.09 12.27
CA ASP A 437 -26.48 0.73 10.96
C ASP A 437 -27.94 1.01 10.60
N ASP A 438 -28.30 2.28 10.45
CA ASP A 438 -29.67 2.74 10.13
C ASP A 438 -30.11 2.29 8.72
N SER A 439 -29.14 1.87 7.88
CA SER A 439 -29.39 1.38 6.52
C SER A 439 -29.38 -0.14 6.39
N ALA A 440 -29.04 -0.86 7.46
CA ALA A 440 -29.42 -2.25 7.56
C ALA A 440 -30.95 -2.25 7.68
N GLU A 441 -31.65 -2.80 6.68
CA GLU A 441 -32.98 -3.36 6.93
C GLU A 441 -32.86 -4.11 8.25
N ASP A 442 -33.78 -3.80 9.19
CA ASP A 442 -33.70 -4.30 10.56
C ASP A 442 -33.36 -5.79 10.47
N ALA A 443 -32.50 -6.34 11.32
CA ALA A 443 -32.21 -7.78 11.24
C ALA A 443 -33.49 -8.65 11.44
N ALA A 444 -34.60 -8.02 11.83
CA ALA A 444 -35.96 -8.54 11.86
C ALA A 444 -36.68 -8.55 10.49
N ASP A 445 -36.20 -7.81 9.48
CA ASP A 445 -36.72 -7.71 8.11
C ASP A 445 -35.90 -8.54 7.10
N LEU A 446 -34.73 -9.07 7.47
CA LEU A 446 -34.05 -10.08 6.67
C LEU A 446 -34.80 -11.42 6.76
N PRO A 447 -34.99 -12.15 5.64
CA PRO A 447 -35.48 -13.52 5.69
C PRO A 447 -34.57 -14.35 6.60
N GLU A 448 -35.15 -15.27 7.35
CA GLU A 448 -34.38 -16.16 8.22
C GLU A 448 -33.23 -16.82 7.42
N PRO A 449 -32.05 -17.08 7.99
CA PRO A 449 -30.94 -17.74 7.27
C PRO A 449 -31.35 -19.06 6.59
N ALA A 450 -32.37 -19.73 7.12
CA ALA A 450 -32.98 -20.91 6.52
C ALA A 450 -33.76 -20.61 5.22
N GLU A 451 -34.36 -19.42 5.07
CA GLU A 451 -35.03 -18.98 3.85
C GLU A 451 -34.03 -18.61 2.77
N LEU A 452 -32.98 -17.84 3.12
CA LEU A 452 -31.87 -17.54 2.20
C LEU A 452 -31.14 -18.81 1.73
N ALA A 453 -30.93 -19.78 2.63
CA ALA A 453 -30.36 -21.07 2.27
C ALA A 453 -31.28 -21.87 1.34
N ARG A 454 -32.60 -21.81 1.54
CA ARG A 454 -33.60 -22.48 0.69
C ARG A 454 -33.67 -21.85 -0.70
N GLU A 455 -33.56 -20.53 -0.78
CA GLU A 455 -33.52 -19.79 -2.04
C GLU A 455 -32.25 -20.12 -2.84
N ALA A 456 -31.09 -20.11 -2.18
CA ALA A 456 -29.83 -20.54 -2.78
C ALA A 456 -29.84 -22.02 -3.23
N MET A 457 -30.47 -22.91 -2.45
CA MET A 457 -30.67 -24.31 -2.86
C MET A 457 -31.56 -24.41 -4.11
N GLY A 458 -32.63 -23.61 -4.20
CA GLY A 458 -33.50 -23.57 -5.36
C GLY A 458 -32.80 -23.11 -6.62
N GLU A 459 -31.96 -22.07 -6.54
CA GLU A 459 -31.14 -21.61 -7.66
C GLU A 459 -30.11 -22.66 -8.11
N LEU A 460 -29.46 -23.35 -7.15
CA LEU A 460 -28.53 -24.43 -7.46
C LEU A 460 -29.22 -25.64 -8.11
N GLU A 461 -30.41 -26.01 -7.65
CA GLU A 461 -31.20 -27.09 -8.25
C GLU A 461 -31.66 -26.73 -9.66
N ALA A 462 -32.06 -25.48 -9.91
CA ALA A 462 -32.40 -25.00 -11.25
C ALA A 462 -31.19 -25.06 -12.20
N ALA A 463 -30.02 -24.58 -11.75
CA ALA A 463 -28.79 -24.65 -12.51
C ALA A 463 -28.36 -26.10 -12.81
N LEU A 464 -28.52 -27.01 -11.84
CA LEU A 464 -28.26 -28.44 -12.00
C LEU A 464 -29.25 -29.09 -12.98
N ALA A 465 -30.51 -28.68 -12.97
CA ALA A 465 -31.52 -29.16 -13.91
C ALA A 465 -31.22 -28.74 -15.35
N GLU A 466 -30.81 -27.49 -15.57
CA GLU A 466 -30.36 -27.01 -16.88
C GLU A 466 -29.11 -27.77 -17.35
N LEU A 467 -28.14 -28.00 -16.46
CA LEU A 467 -26.93 -28.76 -16.79
C LEU A 467 -27.26 -30.22 -17.18
N ARG A 468 -28.19 -30.86 -16.46
CA ARG A 468 -28.66 -32.22 -16.78
C ARG A 468 -29.41 -32.27 -18.11
N ALA A 469 -30.24 -31.27 -18.41
CA ALA A 469 -30.91 -31.17 -19.70
C ALA A 469 -29.90 -31.04 -20.85
N LEU A 470 -28.86 -30.23 -20.66
CA LEU A 470 -27.76 -30.10 -21.62
C LEU A 470 -26.99 -31.42 -21.82
N MET A 471 -26.69 -32.15 -20.72
CA MET A 471 -26.03 -33.45 -20.80
C MET A 471 -26.89 -34.51 -21.50
N ALA A 472 -28.20 -34.49 -21.28
CA ALA A 472 -29.14 -35.37 -21.98
C ALA A 472 -29.22 -35.07 -23.49
N GLU A 473 -29.18 -33.80 -23.89
CA GLU A 473 -29.07 -33.40 -25.30
C GLU A 473 -27.74 -33.84 -25.95
N LEU A 474 -26.67 -33.92 -25.16
CA LEU A 474 -25.34 -34.37 -25.59
C LEU A 474 -25.18 -35.90 -25.59
N GLY A 475 -26.22 -36.65 -25.21
CA GLY A 475 -26.23 -38.13 -25.26
C GLY A 475 -25.49 -38.82 -24.11
N GLU A 476 -25.05 -38.07 -23.10
CA GLU A 476 -24.52 -38.63 -21.86
C GLU A 476 -25.66 -38.75 -20.84
N GLY A 477 -26.37 -39.87 -20.87
CA GLY A 477 -27.38 -40.18 -19.86
C GLY A 477 -26.72 -40.35 -18.49
N VAL A 478 -27.05 -39.46 -17.55
CA VAL A 478 -26.72 -39.61 -16.14
C VAL A 478 -27.85 -40.44 -15.50
N GLU A 479 -27.52 -41.63 -14.99
CA GLU A 479 -28.42 -42.38 -14.08
C GLU A 479 -28.70 -41.59 -12.79
#